data_AF-A0A917S1A0-F1
#
_entry.id   AF-A0A917S1A0-F1
#
_cell.length_a   1.000
_cell.length_b   1.000
_cell.length_c   1.000
_cell.angle_alpha   90.00
_cell.angle_beta   90.00
_cell.angle_gamma   90.00
#
_symmetry.space_group_name_H-M   'P 1'
#
loop_
_entity.id
_entity.type
_entity.pdbx_description
1 polymer ?
#
loop_
_entity_poly.entity_id
_entity_poly.type
_entity_poly.pdbx_seq_one_letter_code
_entity_poly.pdbx_strand_id
1 'polypeptide(L)'
;MANAPKPEKSGSDKDLTGPSQMGRFRQIIVAYQRTHEYDKPLPFLLAGAFVLPIVVGVVAGLLVGMQVSLIILGVMVGLLLAMLLLVRRTKAATYKRYAGQAGSAEVALAMLPKKWISSPAIAANRQMDAVHRTLGPGGLVLIGEGEPGRLKALLSSEVRKHEKVAYGVKVTTIMMGSKEGQVPLEKLADHIRKLPKVLEPNQVTEIKSRLTALDKIRPQVPVPKGPMPTSSRQVRGAKQAMRGR
;
A
#
# COMPACT_ATOMS: atom_id res chain seq x y z
N MET A 1 30.25 30.01 33.42
CA MET A 1 28.91 29.47 33.75
C MET A 1 27.86 30.42 33.18
N ALA A 2 26.99 29.93 32.30
CA ALA A 2 25.57 30.31 32.15
C ALA A 2 25.08 30.21 30.68
N ASN A 3 24.24 29.17 30.49
CA ASN A 3 23.11 29.05 29.56
C ASN A 3 23.32 29.15 28.04
N ALA A 4 23.47 27.96 27.44
CA ALA A 4 23.04 27.67 26.09
C ALA A 4 21.51 27.86 25.94
N PRO A 5 21.01 28.48 24.84
CA PRO A 5 19.58 28.55 24.58
C PRO A 5 19.03 27.18 24.17
N LYS A 6 17.95 26.76 24.83
CA LYS A 6 17.18 25.54 24.53
C LYS A 6 16.71 25.52 23.07
N PRO A 7 16.71 24.37 22.38
CA PRO A 7 16.13 24.28 21.04
C PRO A 7 14.61 24.44 21.11
N GLU A 8 14.15 25.45 20.38
CA GLU A 8 12.75 25.83 20.18
C GLU A 8 12.02 24.71 19.43
N LYS A 9 10.96 24.18 20.04
CA LYS A 9 10.08 23.17 19.46
C LYS A 9 9.29 23.81 18.30
N SER A 10 9.81 23.68 17.09
CA SER A 10 9.09 24.06 15.87
C SER A 10 7.93 23.07 15.65
N GLY A 11 6.71 23.56 15.82
CA GLY A 11 5.48 22.80 15.64
C GLY A 11 5.23 22.41 14.19
N SER A 12 5.07 21.11 13.95
CA SER A 12 4.15 20.54 12.96
C SER A 12 3.81 19.09 13.32
N ASP A 13 3.48 18.86 14.59
CA ASP A 13 3.10 17.55 15.15
C ASP A 13 1.60 17.21 14.97
N LYS A 14 0.94 17.79 13.97
CA LYS A 14 -0.53 17.63 13.77
C LYS A 14 -0.96 16.98 12.47
N ASP A 15 -0.06 16.69 11.54
CA ASP A 15 -0.40 16.05 10.25
C ASP A 15 0.43 14.79 9.92
N LEU A 16 0.98 14.13 10.94
CA LEU A 16 1.72 12.86 10.79
C LEU A 16 1.20 11.75 11.71
N THR A 17 -0.11 11.65 11.92
CA THR A 17 -0.67 10.39 12.45
C THR A 17 -0.78 9.36 11.33
N GLY A 18 0.37 8.83 10.92
CA GLY A 18 0.40 7.60 10.12
C GLY A 18 -0.41 6.51 10.83
N PRO A 19 -1.05 5.58 10.09
CA PRO A 19 -1.91 4.55 10.67
C PRO A 19 -1.22 3.72 11.78
N SER A 20 0.12 3.67 11.78
CA SER A 20 0.94 3.01 12.82
C SER A 20 1.00 3.75 14.17
N GLN A 21 0.71 5.06 14.22
CA GLN A 21 0.74 5.87 15.45
C GLN A 21 -0.65 6.03 16.10
N MET A 22 -1.72 5.66 15.40
CA MET A 22 -3.06 5.62 15.98
C MET A 22 -3.22 4.40 16.91
N GLY A 23 -3.97 4.56 18.01
CA GLY A 23 -4.35 3.44 18.86
C GLY A 23 -5.12 2.37 18.08
N ARG A 24 -4.92 1.08 18.42
CA ARG A 24 -5.49 -0.08 17.68
C ARG A 24 -7.00 0.03 17.45
N PHE A 25 -7.75 0.49 18.46
CA PHE A 25 -9.20 0.73 18.33
C PHE A 25 -9.54 1.80 17.30
N ARG A 26 -8.78 2.90 17.26
CA ARG A 26 -8.98 3.99 16.30
C ARG A 26 -8.64 3.53 14.88
N GLN A 27 -7.63 2.67 14.71
CA GLN A 27 -7.31 2.04 13.42
C GLN A 27 -8.49 1.20 12.91
N ILE A 28 -9.13 0.41 13.78
CA ILE A 28 -10.30 -0.41 13.43
C ILE A 28 -11.48 0.48 13.03
N ILE A 29 -11.76 1.55 13.80
CA ILE A 29 -12.86 2.48 13.50
C ILE A 29 -12.63 3.18 12.15
N VAL A 30 -11.43 3.69 11.90
CA VAL A 30 -11.09 4.33 10.63
C VAL A 30 -11.19 3.34 9.48
N ALA A 31 -10.71 2.11 9.65
CA ALA A 31 -10.83 1.05 8.63
C ALA A 31 -12.31 0.74 8.33
N TYR A 32 -13.16 0.63 9.35
CA TYR A 32 -14.60 0.42 9.19
C TYR A 32 -15.27 1.56 8.42
N GLN A 33 -15.05 2.82 8.85
CA GLN A 33 -15.63 4.00 8.21
C GLN A 33 -15.24 4.07 6.72
N ARG A 34 -13.95 3.90 6.42
CA ARG A 34 -13.43 3.91 5.04
C ARG A 34 -13.97 2.76 4.20
N THR A 35 -14.20 1.60 4.79
CA THR A 35 -14.71 0.43 4.06
C THR A 35 -16.20 0.60 3.77
N HIS A 36 -16.98 1.10 4.74
CA HIS A 36 -18.43 1.31 4.58
C HIS A 36 -18.77 2.31 3.45
N GLU A 37 -17.91 3.30 3.20
CA GLU A 37 -18.07 4.23 2.07
C GLU A 37 -18.17 3.52 0.71
N TYR A 38 -17.45 2.40 0.53
CA TYR A 38 -17.38 1.65 -0.72
C TYR A 38 -18.08 0.27 -0.66
N ASP A 39 -18.43 -0.21 0.53
CA ASP A 39 -19.09 -1.50 0.78
C ASP A 39 -20.29 -1.32 1.74
N LYS A 40 -21.42 -0.86 1.21
CA LYS A 40 -22.67 -0.62 1.94
C LYS A 40 -23.21 -1.82 2.76
N PRO A 41 -23.09 -3.10 2.33
CA PRO A 41 -23.57 -4.23 3.13
C PRO A 41 -22.64 -4.62 4.30
N LEU A 42 -21.48 -3.97 4.46
CA LEU A 42 -20.50 -4.27 5.51
C LEU A 42 -21.10 -4.42 6.93
N PRO A 43 -21.96 -3.52 7.45
CA PRO A 43 -22.53 -3.66 8.79
C PRO A 43 -23.32 -4.95 8.97
N PHE A 44 -24.15 -5.32 7.99
CA PHE A 44 -24.96 -6.54 8.05
C PHE A 44 -24.10 -7.80 7.99
N LEU A 45 -23.04 -7.77 7.18
CA LEU A 45 -22.09 -8.88 7.09
C LEU A 45 -21.28 -9.06 8.36
N LEU A 46 -20.84 -7.96 8.99
CA LEU A 46 -20.12 -8.03 10.26
C LEU A 46 -21.03 -8.48 11.41
N ALA A 47 -22.26 -7.97 11.46
CA ALA A 47 -23.27 -8.42 12.42
C ALA A 47 -23.56 -9.92 12.25
N GLY A 48 -23.75 -10.38 11.00
CA GLY A 48 -23.94 -11.80 10.69
C GLY A 48 -22.74 -12.66 11.10
N ALA A 49 -21.53 -12.23 10.79
CA ALA A 49 -20.30 -12.96 11.15
C ALA A 49 -20.06 -13.04 12.66
N PHE A 50 -20.54 -12.06 13.43
CA PHE A 50 -20.45 -12.05 14.89
C PHE A 50 -21.57 -12.87 15.56
N VAL A 51 -22.81 -12.71 15.10
CA VAL A 51 -23.99 -13.33 15.72
C VAL A 51 -24.09 -14.82 15.38
N LEU A 52 -23.70 -15.23 14.16
CA LEU A 52 -23.85 -16.62 13.72
C LEU A 52 -23.12 -17.62 14.63
N PRO A 53 -21.82 -17.45 14.99
CA PRO A 53 -21.15 -18.37 15.90
C PRO A 53 -21.71 -18.36 17.32
N ILE A 54 -22.25 -17.23 17.78
CA ILE A 54 -22.90 -17.14 19.09
C ILE A 54 -24.18 -17.97 19.11
N VAL A 55 -25.03 -17.83 18.09
CA VAL A 55 -26.26 -18.63 17.96
C VAL A 55 -25.93 -20.12 17.89
N VAL A 56 -24.92 -20.51 17.10
CA VAL A 56 -24.44 -21.89 17.04
C VAL A 56 -23.92 -22.36 18.40
N GLY A 57 -23.16 -21.53 19.12
CA GLY A 57 -22.65 -21.83 20.45
C GLY A 57 -23.75 -22.01 21.50
N VAL A 58 -24.82 -21.21 21.44
CA VAL A 58 -26.00 -21.36 22.32
C VAL A 58 -26.72 -22.68 22.04
N VAL A 59 -27.04 -22.95 20.76
CA VAL A 59 -27.77 -24.17 20.38
C VAL A 59 -26.96 -25.43 20.74
N ALA A 60 -25.66 -25.46 20.41
CA ALA A 60 -24.79 -26.56 20.78
C ALA A 60 -24.61 -26.67 22.32
N GLY A 61 -24.52 -25.53 23.01
CA GLY A 61 -24.47 -25.42 24.47
C GLY A 61 -25.65 -26.09 25.16
N LEU A 62 -26.87 -25.88 24.65
CA LEU A 62 -28.09 -26.47 25.18
C LEU A 62 -28.15 -27.99 24.95
N LEU A 63 -27.61 -28.50 23.83
CA LEU A 63 -27.61 -29.93 23.51
C LEU A 63 -26.59 -30.73 24.33
N VAL A 64 -25.43 -30.13 24.64
CA VAL A 64 -24.30 -30.81 25.31
C VAL A 64 -24.29 -30.54 26.83
N GLY A 65 -25.10 -29.61 27.32
CA GLY A 65 -25.11 -29.18 28.73
C GLY A 65 -23.97 -28.24 29.11
N MET A 66 -23.11 -27.85 28.15
CA MET A 66 -21.96 -26.95 28.32
C MET A 66 -22.25 -25.53 27.83
N GLN A 67 -23.38 -24.96 28.25
CA GLN A 67 -23.90 -23.68 27.75
C GLN A 67 -22.88 -22.53 27.86
N VAL A 68 -22.32 -22.29 29.04
CA VAL A 68 -21.42 -21.17 29.32
C VAL A 68 -20.14 -21.29 28.49
N SER A 69 -19.53 -22.48 28.45
CA SER A 69 -18.28 -22.70 27.70
C SER A 69 -18.47 -22.50 26.20
N LEU A 70 -19.55 -23.03 25.62
CA LEU A 70 -19.82 -22.92 24.18
C LEU A 70 -20.30 -21.53 23.76
N ILE A 71 -20.99 -20.80 24.63
CA ILE A 71 -21.32 -19.38 24.40
C ILE A 71 -20.06 -18.52 24.40
N ILE A 72 -19.17 -18.68 25.38
CA ILE A 72 -17.90 -17.94 25.44
C ILE A 72 -17.06 -18.22 24.19
N LEU A 73 -16.97 -19.49 23.78
CA LEU A 73 -16.28 -19.88 22.54
C LEU A 73 -16.93 -19.23 21.31
N GLY A 74 -18.27 -19.24 21.22
CA GLY A 74 -19.02 -18.60 20.15
C GLY A 74 -18.74 -17.09 20.04
N VAL A 75 -18.66 -16.38 21.18
CA VAL A 75 -18.30 -14.96 21.19
C VAL A 75 -16.87 -14.74 20.69
N MET A 76 -15.91 -15.53 21.15
CA MET A 76 -14.51 -15.43 20.71
C MET A 76 -14.35 -15.71 19.21
N VAL A 77 -15.01 -16.75 18.71
CA VAL A 77 -15.03 -17.10 17.28
C VAL A 77 -15.74 -16.01 16.46
N GLY A 78 -16.85 -15.47 16.97
CA GLY A 78 -17.58 -14.37 16.34
C GLY A 78 -16.74 -13.11 16.19
N LEU A 79 -16.02 -12.71 17.24
CA LEU A 79 -15.09 -11.56 17.17
C LEU A 79 -13.99 -11.79 16.13
N LEU A 80 -13.42 -12.99 16.11
CA LEU A 80 -12.37 -13.35 15.16
C LEU A 80 -12.89 -13.31 13.71
N LEU A 81 -14.05 -13.89 13.45
CA LEU A 81 -14.65 -13.91 12.11
C LEU A 81 -15.04 -12.50 11.64
N ALA A 82 -15.63 -11.69 12.51
CA ALA A 82 -15.94 -10.30 12.20
C ALA A 82 -14.67 -9.51 11.83
N MET A 83 -13.60 -9.68 12.61
CA MET A 83 -12.31 -9.04 12.33
C MET A 83 -11.71 -9.51 10.99
N LEU A 84 -11.69 -10.83 10.73
CA LEU A 84 -11.19 -11.37 9.47
C LEU A 84 -12.00 -10.89 8.26
N LEU A 85 -13.32 -10.83 8.39
CA LEU A 85 -14.21 -10.33 7.36
C LEU A 85 -13.93 -8.85 7.08
N LEU A 86 -13.80 -8.03 8.13
CA LEU A 86 -13.46 -6.61 8.00
C LEU A 86 -12.13 -6.43 7.26
N VAL A 87 -11.09 -7.19 7.61
CA VAL A 87 -9.78 -7.12 6.93
C VAL A 87 -9.91 -7.47 5.45
N ARG A 88 -10.66 -8.54 5.11
CA ARG A 88 -10.88 -8.94 3.71
C ARG A 88 -11.66 -7.89 2.92
N ARG A 89 -12.72 -7.33 3.50
CA ARG A 89 -13.53 -6.28 2.85
C ARG A 89 -12.79 -4.96 2.71
N THR A 90 -11.99 -4.57 3.70
CA THR A 90 -11.14 -3.37 3.64
C THR A 90 -10.18 -3.44 2.46
N LYS A 91 -9.56 -4.60 2.22
CA LYS A 91 -8.68 -4.80 1.06
C LYS A 91 -9.42 -4.59 -0.27
N ALA A 92 -10.58 -5.22 -0.43
CA ALA A 92 -11.39 -5.10 -1.63
C ALA A 92 -11.89 -3.66 -1.86
N ALA A 93 -12.37 -2.99 -0.81
CA ALA A 93 -12.81 -1.60 -0.86
C ALA A 93 -11.67 -0.65 -1.24
N THR A 94 -10.46 -0.90 -0.70
CA THR A 94 -9.27 -0.12 -1.04
C THR A 94 -8.97 -0.23 -2.53
N TYR A 95 -8.95 -1.44 -3.11
CA TYR A 95 -8.71 -1.58 -4.55
C TYR A 95 -9.76 -0.90 -5.42
N LYS A 96 -11.05 -1.02 -5.07
CA LYS A 96 -12.13 -0.34 -5.79
C LYS A 96 -11.98 1.18 -5.78
N ARG A 97 -11.50 1.74 -4.66
CA ARG A 97 -11.26 3.18 -4.53
C ARG A 97 -10.12 3.68 -5.45
N TYR A 98 -9.06 2.89 -5.59
CA TYR A 98 -7.87 3.28 -6.35
C TYR A 98 -7.88 2.78 -7.80
N ALA A 99 -8.81 1.90 -8.17
CA ALA A 99 -8.96 1.45 -9.55
C ALA A 99 -9.19 2.65 -10.49
N GLY A 100 -8.37 2.75 -11.55
CA GLY A 100 -8.46 3.84 -12.54
C GLY A 100 -7.79 5.16 -12.14
N GLN A 101 -7.20 5.26 -10.93
CA GLN A 101 -6.36 6.39 -10.55
C GLN A 101 -4.91 6.17 -10.98
N ALA A 102 -4.24 7.22 -11.44
CA ALA A 102 -2.79 7.21 -11.63
C ALA A 102 -2.09 7.03 -10.27
N GLY A 103 -1.01 6.24 -10.23
CA GLY A 103 -0.34 5.86 -8.98
C GLY A 103 -0.98 4.67 -8.25
N SER A 104 -2.05 4.08 -8.77
CA SER A 104 -2.79 3.03 -8.05
C SER A 104 -1.98 1.75 -7.84
N ALA A 105 -0.98 1.47 -8.67
CA ALA A 105 -0.09 0.33 -8.46
C ALA A 105 0.66 0.37 -7.12
N GLU A 106 0.92 1.57 -6.56
CA GLU A 106 1.56 1.74 -5.26
C GLU A 106 0.75 1.05 -4.14
N VAL A 107 -0.57 1.08 -4.23
CA VAL A 107 -1.48 0.46 -3.25
C VAL A 107 -1.30 -1.06 -3.24
N ALA A 108 -1.18 -1.68 -4.41
CA ALA A 108 -0.90 -3.12 -4.50
C ALA A 108 0.50 -3.46 -3.99
N LEU A 109 1.48 -2.59 -4.25
CA LEU A 109 2.85 -2.76 -3.76
C LEU A 109 2.98 -2.63 -2.25
N ALA A 110 2.20 -1.74 -1.62
CA ALA A 110 2.13 -1.59 -0.17
C ALA A 110 1.53 -2.82 0.54
N MET A 111 0.74 -3.63 -0.17
CA MET A 111 0.14 -4.87 0.34
C MET A 111 1.09 -6.08 0.25
N LEU A 112 2.25 -5.94 -0.39
CA LEU A 112 3.26 -7.00 -0.45
C LEU A 112 3.88 -7.25 0.93
N PRO A 113 4.29 -8.49 1.24
CA PRO A 113 4.93 -8.78 2.51
C PRO A 113 6.28 -8.07 2.62
N LYS A 114 6.74 -7.78 3.84
CA LYS A 114 7.99 -7.05 4.16
C LYS A 114 9.27 -7.55 3.45
N LYS A 115 9.25 -8.78 2.93
CA LYS A 115 10.34 -9.36 2.13
C LYS A 115 10.48 -8.70 0.76
N TRP A 116 9.45 -7.99 0.30
CA TRP A 116 9.46 -7.22 -0.93
C TRP A 116 9.77 -5.76 -0.62
N ILE A 117 10.65 -5.19 -1.42
CA ILE A 117 11.10 -3.82 -1.36
C ILE A 117 10.52 -3.12 -2.57
N SER A 118 9.51 -2.30 -2.32
CA SER A 118 8.80 -1.58 -3.38
C SER A 118 9.33 -0.15 -3.48
N SER A 119 9.55 0.29 -4.71
CA SER A 119 9.93 1.66 -5.07
C SER A 119 8.87 2.16 -6.06
N PRO A 120 7.86 2.91 -5.59
CA PRO A 120 6.82 3.43 -6.48
C PRO A 120 7.38 4.54 -7.38
N ALA A 121 6.74 4.73 -8.55
CA ALA A 121 6.97 5.84 -9.47
C ALA A 121 8.44 6.12 -9.85
N ILE A 122 9.18 5.09 -10.24
CA ILE A 122 10.59 5.21 -10.69
C ILE A 122 10.73 5.99 -11.99
N ALA A 123 9.74 5.85 -12.87
CA ALA A 123 9.62 6.63 -14.07
C ALA A 123 8.15 7.02 -14.22
N ALA A 124 7.90 8.26 -14.60
CA ALA A 124 6.56 8.74 -14.90
C ALA A 124 6.62 9.66 -16.11
N ASN A 125 5.56 9.67 -16.91
CA ASN A 125 5.41 10.57 -18.04
C ASN A 125 4.33 11.64 -17.74
N ARG A 126 4.29 12.72 -18.52
CA ARG A 126 3.30 13.80 -18.39
C ARG A 126 1.86 13.31 -18.61
N GLN A 127 1.70 12.19 -19.31
CA GLN A 127 0.43 11.53 -19.59
C GLN A 127 -0.04 10.61 -18.46
N MET A 128 0.53 10.73 -17.26
CA MET A 128 0.15 9.95 -16.07
C MET A 128 0.42 8.44 -16.20
N ASP A 129 1.26 8.02 -17.15
CA ASP A 129 1.80 6.67 -17.20
C ASP A 129 2.98 6.59 -16.23
N ALA A 130 3.04 5.56 -15.39
CA ALA A 130 4.15 5.38 -14.44
C ALA A 130 4.67 3.94 -14.41
N VAL A 131 5.92 3.79 -14.02
CA VAL A 131 6.59 2.52 -13.80
C VAL A 131 7.01 2.45 -12.35
N HIS A 132 6.56 1.40 -11.70
CA HIS A 132 6.89 1.04 -10.33
C HIS A 132 7.83 -0.16 -10.36
N ARG A 133 8.61 -0.31 -9.29
CA ARG A 133 9.54 -1.42 -9.14
C ARG A 133 9.30 -2.13 -7.83
N THR A 134 9.40 -3.45 -7.85
CA THR A 134 9.47 -4.24 -6.62
C THR A 134 10.57 -5.28 -6.74
N LEU A 135 11.35 -5.41 -5.67
CA LEU A 135 12.43 -6.38 -5.56
C LEU A 135 12.12 -7.30 -4.39
N GLY A 136 12.19 -8.61 -4.61
CA GLY A 136 11.97 -9.58 -3.54
C GLY A 136 12.45 -10.97 -3.92
N PRO A 137 11.98 -12.01 -3.20
CA PRO A 137 12.38 -13.40 -3.47
C PRO A 137 12.07 -13.84 -4.90
N GLY A 138 11.03 -13.27 -5.53
CA GLY A 138 10.62 -13.58 -6.90
C GLY A 138 11.45 -12.88 -7.99
N GLY A 139 12.50 -12.14 -7.64
CA GLY A 139 13.30 -11.38 -8.59
C GLY A 139 12.99 -9.88 -8.61
N LEU A 140 13.43 -9.23 -9.68
CA LEU A 140 13.16 -7.83 -9.96
C LEU A 140 11.94 -7.71 -10.88
N VAL A 141 10.89 -7.05 -10.40
CA VAL A 141 9.63 -6.89 -11.13
C VAL A 141 9.37 -5.41 -11.40
N LEU A 142 9.17 -5.06 -12.66
CA LEU A 142 8.76 -3.73 -13.11
C LEU A 142 7.27 -3.76 -13.44
N ILE A 143 6.50 -2.90 -12.78
CA ILE A 143 5.06 -2.79 -12.97
C ILE A 143 4.77 -1.47 -13.67
N GLY A 144 4.22 -1.55 -14.87
CA GLY A 144 3.76 -0.37 -15.58
C GLY A 144 2.28 -0.12 -15.34
N GLU A 145 1.89 1.14 -15.14
CA GLU A 145 0.51 1.60 -15.13
C GLU A 145 0.28 2.64 -16.23
N GLY A 146 -0.87 2.57 -16.90
CA GLY A 146 -1.24 3.51 -17.95
C GLY A 146 -1.66 2.83 -19.25
N GLU A 147 -1.50 3.54 -20.36
CA GLU A 147 -1.93 3.09 -21.68
C GLU A 147 -0.92 2.09 -22.30
N PRO A 148 -1.34 0.91 -22.78
CA PRO A 148 -0.43 -0.15 -23.24
C PRO A 148 0.59 0.26 -24.30
N GLY A 149 0.22 1.07 -25.29
CA GLY A 149 1.08 1.48 -26.39
C GLY A 149 2.28 2.29 -25.91
N ARG A 150 2.03 3.34 -25.12
CA ARG A 150 3.10 4.18 -24.53
C ARG A 150 3.87 3.46 -23.43
N LEU A 151 3.17 2.65 -22.65
CA LEU A 151 3.75 1.94 -21.50
C LEU A 151 4.80 0.92 -21.93
N LYS A 152 4.61 0.23 -23.07
CA LYS A 152 5.60 -0.71 -23.61
C LYS A 152 6.96 -0.07 -23.87
N ALA A 153 6.97 1.12 -24.47
CA ALA A 153 8.21 1.86 -24.72
C ALA A 153 8.87 2.30 -23.40
N LEU A 154 8.08 2.80 -22.45
CA LEU A 154 8.57 3.21 -21.13
C LEU A 154 9.15 2.02 -20.36
N LEU A 155 8.43 0.90 -20.29
CA LEU A 155 8.88 -0.35 -19.66
C LEU A 155 10.16 -0.89 -20.32
N SER A 156 10.23 -0.92 -21.65
CA SER A 156 11.42 -1.41 -22.37
C SER A 156 12.66 -0.58 -22.06
N SER A 157 12.49 0.75 -21.93
CA SER A 157 13.58 1.65 -21.53
C SER A 157 14.05 1.37 -20.10
N GLU A 158 13.12 1.05 -19.20
CA GLU A 158 13.43 0.73 -17.81
C GLU A 158 14.04 -0.66 -17.66
N VAL A 159 13.58 -1.66 -18.40
CA VAL A 159 14.18 -3.01 -18.44
C VAL A 159 15.66 -2.91 -18.79
N ARG A 160 16.00 -2.23 -19.90
CA ARG A 160 17.40 -2.08 -20.34
C ARG A 160 18.29 -1.41 -19.29
N LYS A 161 17.76 -0.45 -18.51
CA LYS A 161 18.52 0.21 -17.43
C LYS A 161 18.71 -0.73 -16.24
N HIS A 162 17.66 -1.49 -15.89
CA HIS A 162 17.67 -2.38 -14.73
C HIS A 162 18.49 -3.66 -14.99
N GLU A 163 18.47 -4.20 -16.21
CA GLU A 163 19.28 -5.37 -16.61
C GLU A 163 20.79 -5.08 -16.51
N LYS A 164 21.23 -3.87 -16.84
CA LYS A 164 22.63 -3.43 -16.69
C LYS A 164 23.12 -3.38 -15.24
N VAL A 165 22.20 -3.30 -14.28
CA VAL A 165 22.54 -3.10 -12.84
C VAL A 165 22.27 -4.37 -12.04
N ALA A 166 21.21 -5.10 -12.39
CA ALA A 166 20.80 -6.35 -11.78
C ALA A 166 21.37 -7.55 -12.56
N TYR A 167 22.70 -7.62 -12.70
CA TYR A 167 23.38 -8.75 -13.33
C TYR A 167 22.96 -10.08 -12.69
N GLY A 168 22.60 -11.06 -13.53
CA GLY A 168 22.21 -12.41 -13.09
C GLY A 168 20.77 -12.55 -12.59
N VAL A 169 19.94 -11.50 -12.68
CA VAL A 169 18.53 -11.55 -12.26
C VAL A 169 17.60 -11.25 -13.42
N LYS A 170 16.62 -12.14 -13.64
CA LYS A 170 15.58 -11.94 -14.64
C LYS A 170 14.70 -10.75 -14.26
N VAL A 171 14.66 -9.73 -15.10
CA VAL A 171 13.72 -8.61 -14.98
C VAL A 171 12.38 -9.02 -15.55
N THR A 172 11.37 -9.12 -14.68
CA THR A 172 10.00 -9.46 -15.10
C THR A 172 9.20 -8.17 -15.26
N THR A 173 8.48 -8.02 -16.37
CA THR A 173 7.58 -6.87 -16.58
C THR A 173 6.12 -7.30 -16.42
N ILE A 174 5.32 -6.44 -15.79
CA ILE A 174 3.88 -6.62 -15.63
C ILE A 174 3.20 -5.32 -16.04
N MET A 175 2.20 -5.40 -16.90
CA MET A 175 1.33 -4.26 -17.20
C MET A 175 0.10 -4.34 -16.32
N MET A 176 -0.15 -3.32 -15.51
CA MET A 176 -1.33 -3.19 -14.67
C MET A 176 -2.42 -2.43 -15.43
N GLY A 177 -3.64 -2.94 -15.35
CA GLY A 177 -4.82 -2.34 -15.96
C GLY A 177 -5.95 -3.35 -16.16
N SER A 178 -6.98 -2.95 -16.90
CA SER A 178 -8.20 -3.75 -17.09
C SER A 178 -8.35 -4.33 -18.51
N LYS A 179 -7.38 -4.07 -19.40
CA LYS A 179 -7.41 -4.56 -20.79
C LYS A 179 -6.81 -5.97 -20.89
N GLU A 180 -7.01 -6.59 -22.04
CA GLU A 180 -6.42 -7.90 -22.35
C GLU A 180 -4.90 -7.88 -22.24
N GLY A 181 -4.31 -8.90 -21.61
CA GLY A 181 -2.88 -8.98 -21.30
C GLY A 181 -2.41 -8.08 -20.14
N GLN A 182 -3.31 -7.33 -19.49
CA GLN A 182 -3.01 -6.58 -18.27
C GLN A 182 -3.51 -7.32 -17.02
N VAL A 183 -2.83 -7.10 -15.90
CA VAL A 183 -3.24 -7.64 -14.59
C VAL A 183 -4.05 -6.59 -13.84
N PRO A 184 -5.30 -6.89 -13.43
CA PRO A 184 -6.09 -5.98 -12.60
C PRO A 184 -5.41 -5.66 -11.28
N LEU A 185 -5.60 -4.44 -10.77
CA LEU A 185 -4.98 -3.96 -9.52
C LEU A 185 -5.21 -4.91 -8.33
N GLU A 186 -6.43 -5.44 -8.21
CA GLU A 186 -6.84 -6.38 -7.15
C GLU A 186 -6.00 -7.66 -7.14
N LYS A 187 -5.57 -8.13 -8.32
CA LYS A 187 -4.84 -9.39 -8.50
C LYS A 187 -3.33 -9.18 -8.59
N LEU A 188 -2.86 -7.95 -8.71
CA LEU A 188 -1.45 -7.63 -8.94
C LEU A 188 -0.54 -8.13 -7.81
N ALA A 189 -0.91 -7.88 -6.56
CA ALA A 189 -0.12 -8.32 -5.41
C ALA A 189 -0.02 -9.86 -5.34
N ASP A 190 -1.12 -10.57 -5.61
CA ASP A 190 -1.14 -12.03 -5.62
C ASP A 190 -0.37 -12.61 -6.80
N HIS A 191 -0.43 -11.98 -7.98
CA HIS A 191 0.34 -12.36 -9.16
C HIS A 191 1.85 -12.26 -8.89
N ILE A 192 2.31 -11.15 -8.29
CA ILE A 192 3.71 -10.95 -7.89
C ILE A 192 4.15 -12.00 -6.86
N ARG A 193 3.28 -12.31 -5.88
CA ARG A 193 3.59 -13.29 -4.82
C ARG A 193 3.70 -14.73 -5.34
N LYS A 194 3.06 -15.06 -6.46
CA LYS A 194 3.09 -16.39 -7.09
C LYS A 194 4.32 -16.61 -7.98
N LEU A 195 5.12 -15.58 -8.23
CA LEU A 195 6.35 -15.72 -9.01
C LEU A 195 7.31 -16.71 -8.33
N PRO A 196 8.06 -17.51 -9.12
CA PRO A 196 9.01 -18.47 -8.58
C PRO A 196 10.06 -17.74 -7.76
N LYS A 197 10.40 -18.28 -6.59
CA LYS A 197 11.40 -17.68 -5.70
C LYS A 197 12.78 -18.07 -6.21
N VAL A 198 13.48 -17.13 -6.83
CA VAL A 198 14.78 -17.33 -7.44
C VAL A 198 15.90 -16.64 -6.66
N LEU A 199 15.57 -15.64 -5.84
CA LEU A 199 16.56 -14.83 -5.12
C LEU A 199 16.64 -15.18 -3.64
N GLU A 200 17.88 -15.32 -3.17
CA GLU A 200 18.23 -15.40 -1.76
C GLU A 200 18.24 -14.00 -1.10
N PRO A 201 18.01 -13.90 0.23
CA PRO A 201 17.94 -12.60 0.93
C PRO A 201 19.19 -11.73 0.82
N ASN A 202 20.38 -12.34 0.75
CA ASN A 202 21.65 -11.63 0.55
C ASN A 202 21.71 -10.96 -0.84
N GLN A 203 21.32 -11.69 -1.90
CA GLN A 203 21.25 -11.18 -3.26
C GLN A 203 20.26 -10.02 -3.36
N VAL A 204 19.11 -10.12 -2.71
CA VAL A 204 18.12 -9.02 -2.64
C VAL A 204 18.74 -7.76 -2.06
N THR A 205 19.53 -7.87 -0.99
CA THR A 205 20.17 -6.72 -0.33
C THR A 205 21.25 -6.09 -1.22
N GLU A 206 22.04 -6.91 -1.90
CA GLU A 206 23.07 -6.44 -2.83
C GLU A 206 22.44 -5.72 -4.03
N ILE A 207 21.43 -6.33 -4.66
CA ILE A 207 20.71 -5.73 -5.78
C ILE A 207 20.05 -4.41 -5.36
N LYS A 208 19.46 -4.35 -4.15
CA LYS A 208 18.90 -3.12 -3.61
C LYS A 208 19.95 -2.00 -3.56
N SER A 209 21.16 -2.28 -3.08
CA SER A 209 22.23 -1.28 -3.02
C SER A 209 22.62 -0.78 -4.40
N ARG A 210 22.74 -1.67 -5.39
CA ARG A 210 23.03 -1.31 -6.79
C ARG A 210 21.90 -0.49 -7.42
N LEU A 211 20.64 -0.86 -7.18
CA LEU A 211 19.46 -0.13 -7.64
C LEU A 211 19.37 1.27 -7.02
N THR A 212 19.71 1.39 -5.74
CA THR A 212 19.77 2.69 -5.04
C THR A 212 20.83 3.58 -5.65
N ALA A 213 21.98 3.02 -6.06
CA ALA A 213 23.01 3.77 -6.78
C ALA A 213 22.53 4.24 -8.17
N LEU A 214 21.81 3.38 -8.91
CA LEU A 214 21.18 3.77 -10.18
C LEU A 214 20.21 4.93 -9.99
N ASP A 215 19.37 4.88 -8.95
CA ASP A 215 18.37 5.92 -8.68
C ASP A 215 19.01 7.27 -8.33
N LYS A 216 20.18 7.29 -7.67
CA LYS A 216 20.95 8.52 -7.39
C LYS A 216 21.51 9.19 -8.65
N ILE A 217 21.75 8.42 -9.71
CA ILE A 217 22.27 8.92 -10.99
C ILE A 217 21.11 9.43 -11.89
N ARG A 218 19.85 9.07 -11.58
CA ARG A 218 18.70 9.55 -12.34
C ARG A 218 18.41 11.02 -12.04
N PRO A 219 18.09 11.85 -13.05
CA PRO A 219 17.47 13.15 -12.80
C PRO A 219 16.11 12.90 -12.12
N GLN A 220 15.92 13.51 -10.95
CA GLN A 220 14.64 13.49 -10.22
C GLN A 220 13.54 13.93 -11.18
N VAL A 221 12.64 13.01 -11.54
CA VAL A 221 11.49 13.32 -12.41
C VAL A 221 10.71 14.45 -11.73
N PRO A 222 10.38 15.55 -12.43
CA PRO A 222 9.57 16.61 -11.86
C PRO A 222 8.18 16.06 -11.53
N VAL A 223 7.99 15.61 -10.30
CA VAL A 223 6.67 15.26 -9.79
C VAL A 223 5.80 16.52 -9.89
N PRO A 224 4.60 16.45 -10.48
CA PRO A 224 3.69 17.58 -10.51
C PRO A 224 3.48 18.07 -9.08
N LYS A 225 3.98 19.26 -8.77
CA LYS A 225 3.79 19.86 -7.46
C LYS A 225 2.29 19.95 -7.23
N GLY A 226 1.84 19.46 -6.06
CA GLY A 226 0.44 19.49 -5.68
C GLY A 226 -0.17 20.89 -5.83
N PRO A 227 -1.50 20.99 -5.84
CA PRO A 227 -2.21 22.24 -6.10
C PRO A 227 -1.61 23.37 -5.27
N MET A 228 -1.20 24.43 -5.97
CA MET A 228 -0.62 25.62 -5.36
C MET A 228 -1.53 26.11 -4.23
N PRO A 229 -0.98 26.51 -3.07
CA PRO A 229 -1.80 27.04 -1.98
C PRO A 229 -2.63 28.22 -2.49
N THR A 230 -3.95 28.05 -2.55
CA THR A 230 -4.90 29.07 -3.04
C THR A 230 -5.18 30.16 -2.02
N SER A 231 -4.76 29.97 -0.76
CA SER A 231 -4.95 30.95 0.30
C SER A 231 -3.84 32.00 0.34
N SER A 232 -4.21 33.28 0.24
CA SER A 232 -3.31 34.44 0.34
C SER A 232 -2.46 34.45 1.62
N ARG A 233 -2.94 33.80 2.69
CA ARG A 233 -2.23 33.64 3.97
C ARG A 233 -1.07 32.64 3.88
N GLN A 234 -1.25 31.54 3.13
CA GLN A 234 -0.18 30.56 2.87
C GLN A 234 0.86 31.10 1.89
N VAL A 235 0.45 31.91 0.91
CA VAL A 235 1.38 32.58 -0.03
C VAL A 235 2.29 33.58 0.70
N ARG A 236 1.77 34.33 1.67
CA ARG A 236 2.59 35.25 2.48
C ARG A 236 3.59 34.49 3.36
N GLY A 237 3.18 33.41 4.03
CA GLY A 237 4.08 32.58 4.83
C GLY A 237 5.20 31.94 4.00
N ALA A 238 4.88 31.43 2.81
CA ALA A 238 5.87 30.85 1.90
C ALA A 238 6.89 31.88 1.37
N LYS A 239 6.46 33.11 1.08
CA LYS A 239 7.35 34.20 0.64
C LYS A 239 8.26 34.70 1.76
N GLN A 240 7.79 34.68 3.00
CA GLN A 240 8.54 35.13 4.16
C GLN A 240 9.64 34.12 4.54
N ALA A 241 9.37 32.82 4.38
CA ALA A 241 10.36 31.75 4.55
C ALA A 241 11.48 31.76 3.49
N MET A 242 11.21 32.29 2.29
CA MET A 242 12.20 32.39 1.21
C MET A 242 13.13 33.61 1.33
N ARG A 243 12.82 34.58 2.19
CA ARG A 243 13.61 35.82 2.39
C ARG A 243 14.47 35.81 3.65
N GLY A 244 14.47 34.71 4.41
CA GLY A 244 15.29 34.53 5.60
C GLY A 244 16.47 33.59 5.35
N ARG A 245 17.48 34.07 4.62
CA ARG A 245 18.86 33.55 4.63
C ARG A 245 19.80 34.71 4.34
#